data_AF-A0A3C0TJ41-F1
#
_entry.id   AF-A0A3C0TJ41-F1
#
_cell.length_a   1.000
_cell.length_b   1.000
_cell.length_c   1.000
_cell.angle_alpha   90.00
_cell.angle_beta   90.00
_cell.angle_gamma   90.00
#
_symmetry.space_group_name_H-M   'P 1'
#
loop_
_entity.id
_entity.type
_entity.pdbx_description
1 polymer ?
#
loop_
_entity_poly.entity_id
_entity_poly.type
_entity_poly.pdbx_seq_one_letter_code
_entity_poly.pdbx_strand_id
1 'polypeptide(L)'
;MKGITYKGGATVQKGTYWNISNGERLNVDREMTLPGSATATYLKGHPIVILLAAPVLGLVYAVFLPFIGIASVITMLAQKLFGGLAHEAAKAATFGWRPVEAYLGGRKQRKAQKASHKAANKQ
;
A
#
# COMPACT_ATOMS: atom_id res chain seq x y z
N MET A 1 -1.76 32.40 27.29
CA MET A 1 -1.45 31.05 26.78
C MET A 1 0.02 31.05 26.35
N LYS A 2 0.93 30.53 27.20
CA LYS A 2 2.39 30.53 26.94
C LYS A 2 2.70 29.48 25.88
N GLY A 3 3.24 29.92 24.74
CA GLY A 3 3.44 29.10 23.54
C GLY A 3 4.31 27.88 23.80
N ILE A 4 3.84 26.74 23.30
CA ILE A 4 4.49 25.42 23.36
C ILE A 4 5.68 25.35 22.38
N THR A 5 5.91 26.44 21.64
CA THR A 5 6.75 26.55 20.45
C THR A 5 7.90 27.51 20.71
N TYR A 6 9.13 27.01 20.57
CA TYR A 6 10.37 27.75 20.77
C TYR A 6 11.14 27.81 19.45
N LYS A 7 11.77 28.95 19.15
CA LYS A 7 12.60 29.11 17.94
C LYS A 7 14.07 28.82 18.23
N GLY A 8 14.79 28.33 17.23
CA GLY A 8 16.26 28.20 17.28
C GLY A 8 16.93 29.52 17.67
N GLY A 9 17.89 29.45 18.60
CA GLY A 9 18.53 30.63 19.20
C GLY A 9 17.89 31.14 20.51
N ALA A 10 16.76 30.59 20.95
CA ALA A 10 16.18 30.93 22.25
C ALA A 10 16.88 30.17 23.39
N THR A 11 17.21 30.87 24.49
CA THR A 11 17.64 30.25 25.75
C THR A 11 16.45 29.55 26.37
N VAL A 12 16.55 28.23 26.56
CA VAL A 12 15.46 27.44 27.11
C VAL A 12 15.89 26.67 28.35
N GLN A 13 14.96 26.56 29.30
CA GLN A 13 15.16 25.80 30.53
C GLN A 13 15.14 24.29 30.27
N LYS A 14 15.68 23.53 31.23
CA LYS A 14 15.74 22.07 31.24
C LYS A 14 14.46 21.41 30.71
N GLY A 15 14.60 20.50 29.76
CA GLY A 15 13.48 19.78 29.16
C GLY A 15 13.81 19.11 27.84
N THR A 16 12.90 18.26 27.37
CA THR A 16 13.00 17.60 26.07
C THR A 16 12.36 18.49 25.02
N TYR A 17 13.16 18.95 24.05
CA TYR A 17 12.70 19.76 22.94
C TYR A 17 12.78 18.92 21.67
N TRP A 18 11.73 18.97 20.88
CA TRP A 18 11.62 18.21 19.65
C TRP A 18 11.50 19.17 18.49
N ASN A 19 12.45 19.11 17.56
CA ASN A 19 12.37 19.86 16.34
C ASN A 19 11.44 19.15 15.37
N ILE A 20 10.35 19.81 14.98
CA ILE A 20 9.32 19.23 14.11
C ILE A 20 9.74 19.26 12.64
N SER A 21 10.73 20.08 12.30
CA SER A 21 11.21 20.24 10.92
C SER A 21 12.16 19.13 10.50
N ASN A 22 12.96 18.60 11.43
CA ASN A 22 13.93 17.53 11.16
C ASN A 22 13.66 16.24 11.97
N GLY A 23 12.73 16.26 12.94
CA GLY A 23 12.43 15.12 13.80
C GLY A 23 13.44 14.89 14.92
N GLU A 24 14.41 15.77 15.11
CA GLU A 24 15.51 15.63 16.07
C GLU A 24 15.04 15.93 17.49
N ARG A 25 15.42 15.06 18.43
CA ARG A 25 15.14 15.23 19.86
C ARG A 25 16.39 15.75 20.56
N LEU A 26 16.28 16.93 21.14
CA LEU A 26 17.32 17.51 21.97
C LEU A 26 16.92 17.41 23.44
N ASN A 27 17.74 16.73 24.23
CA ASN A 27 17.55 16.69 25.68
C ASN A 27 18.43 17.78 26.31
N VAL A 28 17.77 18.79 26.88
CA VAL A 28 18.46 19.94 27.48
C VAL A 28 18.54 19.69 28.98
N ASP A 29 19.72 19.29 29.47
CA ASP A 29 19.95 18.96 30.88
C ASP A 29 20.27 20.20 31.75
N ARG A 30 20.82 21.26 31.15
CA ARG A 30 21.10 22.56 31.75
C ARG A 30 20.63 23.67 30.81
N GLU A 31 20.38 24.86 31.34
CA GLU A 31 19.96 26.02 30.54
C GLU A 31 20.92 26.25 29.38
N MET A 32 20.42 26.08 28.15
CA MET A 32 21.23 26.08 26.94
C MET A 32 20.45 26.78 25.82
N THR A 33 21.17 27.46 24.95
CA THR A 33 20.62 28.06 23.74
C THR A 33 20.32 26.96 22.72
N LEU A 34 19.07 26.91 22.22
CA LEU A 34 18.68 25.92 21.21
C LEU A 34 19.55 26.07 19.95
N PRO A 35 20.26 25.00 19.52
CA PRO A 35 21.07 25.04 18.30
C PRO A 35 20.16 25.15 17.07
N GLY A 36 20.50 25.99 16.10
CA GLY A 36 19.72 26.18 14.86
C GLY A 36 19.33 27.63 14.59
N SER A 37 18.99 27.94 13.33
CA SER A 37 18.59 29.29 12.91
C SER A 37 17.14 29.63 13.34
N ALA A 38 16.72 30.89 13.20
CA ALA A 38 15.39 31.37 13.55
C ALA A 38 14.20 30.69 12.83
N THR A 39 14.48 29.79 11.87
CA THR A 39 13.50 28.96 11.17
C THR A 39 13.25 27.61 11.84
N ALA A 40 14.18 27.13 12.68
CA ALA A 40 14.01 25.87 13.39
C ALA A 40 12.97 26.01 14.51
N THR A 41 11.92 25.19 14.45
CA THR A 41 10.79 25.25 15.37
C THR A 41 10.82 24.03 16.30
N TYR A 42 10.98 24.30 17.60
CA TYR A 42 11.07 23.30 18.66
C TYR A 42 9.78 23.26 19.46
N LEU A 43 9.15 22.10 19.56
CA LEU A 43 8.08 21.82 20.51
C LEU A 43 8.70 21.34 21.81
N LYS A 44 8.30 21.93 22.94
CA LYS A 44 8.63 21.34 24.25
C LYS A 44 7.80 20.08 24.42
N GLY A 45 8.43 18.93 24.22
CA GLY A 45 7.82 17.63 24.43
C GLY A 45 7.57 17.44 25.92
N HIS A 46 6.33 17.64 26.36
CA HIS A 46 5.99 17.36 27.75
C HIS A 46 6.03 15.84 27.96
N PRO A 47 6.81 15.31 28.93
CA PRO A 47 6.98 13.86 29.12
C PRO A 47 5.65 13.11 29.30
N ILE A 48 4.64 13.80 29.85
CA ILE A 48 3.28 13.30 30.03
C ILE A 48 2.63 12.95 28.68
N VAL A 49 2.87 13.73 27.62
CA VAL A 49 2.28 13.47 26.30
C VAL A 49 2.85 12.18 25.71
N ILE A 50 4.15 11.93 25.88
CA ILE A 50 4.80 10.69 25.43
C ILE A 50 4.27 9.48 26.23
N LEU A 51 4.10 9.65 27.55
CA LEU A 51 3.56 8.60 28.41
C LEU A 51 2.12 8.25 28.06
N LEU A 52 1.28 9.26 27.77
CA LEU A 52 -0.11 9.06 27.37
C LEU A 52 -0.27 8.60 25.91
N ALA A 53 0.70 8.88 25.04
CA ALA A 53 0.68 8.43 23.66
C ALA A 53 0.61 6.90 23.56
N ALA A 54 1.30 6.17 24.44
CA ALA A 54 1.29 4.71 24.42
C ALA A 54 -0.12 4.11 24.68
N PRO A 55 -0.84 4.46 25.77
CA PRO A 55 -2.23 4.04 25.97
C PRO A 55 -3.17 4.50 24.85
N VAL A 56 -3.03 5.73 24.36
CA VAL A 56 -3.89 6.26 23.29
C VAL A 56 -3.72 5.47 22.00
N LEU A 57 -2.48 5.21 21.58
CA LEU A 57 -2.21 4.39 20.40
C LEU A 57 -2.71 2.96 20.57
N GLY A 58 -2.55 2.37 21.75
CA GLY A 58 -3.11 1.05 22.06
C GLY A 58 -4.64 1.03 21.99
N LEU A 59 -5.31 2.07 22.49
CA LEU A 59 -6.77 2.17 22.46
C LEU A 59 -7.28 2.39 21.03
N VAL A 60 -6.62 3.24 20.24
CA VAL A 60 -6.89 3.39 18.81
C VAL A 60 -6.78 2.02 18.13
N TYR A 61 -5.68 1.29 18.33
CA TYR A 61 -5.50 -0.04 17.78
C TYR A 61 -6.61 -1.02 18.21
N ALA A 62 -6.97 -1.05 19.49
CA ALA A 62 -8.01 -1.90 20.03
C ALA A 62 -9.41 -1.59 19.45
N VAL A 63 -9.71 -0.30 19.23
CA VAL A 63 -10.97 0.14 18.60
C VAL A 63 -11.02 -0.26 17.13
N PHE A 64 -9.89 -0.20 16.40
CA PHE A 64 -9.84 -0.55 14.98
C PHE A 64 -9.79 -2.07 14.72
N LEU A 65 -9.29 -2.87 15.67
CA LEU A 65 -9.22 -4.32 15.60
C LEU A 65 -10.52 -5.02 15.14
N PRO A 66 -11.70 -4.76 15.74
CA PRO A 66 -12.95 -5.40 15.33
C PRO A 66 -13.34 -5.06 13.89
N PHE A 67 -13.10 -3.83 13.43
CA PHE A 67 -13.42 -3.41 12.06
C PHE A 67 -12.50 -4.09 11.05
N ILE A 68 -11.21 -4.18 11.34
CA ILE A 68 -10.24 -4.87 10.47
C ILE A 68 -10.59 -6.36 10.38
N GLY A 69 -10.98 -6.98 11.50
CA GLY A 69 -11.42 -8.38 11.51
C GLY A 69 -12.63 -8.62 10.62
N ILE A 70 -13.69 -7.81 10.76
CA ILE A 70 -14.89 -7.91 9.94
C ILE A 70 -14.57 -7.65 8.46
N ALA A 71 -13.80 -6.61 8.16
CA ALA A 71 -13.37 -6.29 6.80
C ALA A 71 -12.59 -7.44 6.16
N SER A 72 -11.72 -8.10 6.93
CA SER A 72 -10.95 -9.27 6.46
C SER A 72 -11.87 -10.44 6.11
N VAL A 73 -12.85 -10.74 6.96
CA VAL A 73 -13.83 -11.81 6.68
C VAL A 73 -14.66 -11.49 5.44
N ILE A 74 -15.17 -10.26 5.32
CA ILE A 74 -15.97 -9.82 4.16
C ILE A 74 -15.15 -9.90 2.87
N THR A 75 -13.90 -9.41 2.89
CA THR A 75 -13.03 -9.44 1.71
C THR A 75 -12.68 -10.86 1.28
N MET A 76 -12.39 -11.77 2.21
CA MET A 76 -12.19 -13.19 1.90
C MET A 76 -13.46 -13.83 1.31
N LEU A 77 -14.63 -13.54 1.88
CA LEU A 77 -15.89 -14.07 1.38
C LEU A 77 -16.19 -13.55 -0.03
N ALA A 78 -16.03 -12.24 -0.25
CA ALA A 78 -16.19 -11.62 -1.55
C ALA A 78 -15.24 -12.25 -2.57
N GLN A 79 -13.94 -12.38 -2.26
CA GLN A 79 -12.96 -13.01 -3.14
C GLN A 79 -13.33 -14.45 -3.49
N LYS A 80 -13.87 -15.23 -2.55
CA LYS A 80 -14.28 -16.61 -2.80
C LYS A 80 -15.52 -16.69 -3.70
N LEU A 81 -16.49 -15.82 -3.49
CA LEU A 81 -17.70 -15.74 -4.31
C LEU A 81 -17.38 -15.24 -5.72
N PHE A 82 -16.69 -14.11 -5.85
CA PHE A 82 -16.33 -13.53 -7.15
C PHE A 82 -15.26 -14.35 -7.87
N GLY A 83 -14.31 -14.96 -7.15
CA GLY A 83 -13.32 -15.87 -7.71
C GLY A 83 -13.94 -17.15 -8.26
N GLY A 84 -14.96 -17.71 -7.57
CA GLY A 84 -15.74 -18.83 -8.08
C GLY A 84 -16.53 -18.49 -9.35
N LEU A 85 -17.20 -17.33 -9.35
CA LEU A 85 -17.94 -16.84 -10.52
C LEU A 85 -17.02 -16.53 -11.70
N ALA A 86 -15.85 -15.94 -11.45
CA ALA A 86 -14.85 -15.67 -12.47
C ALA A 86 -14.26 -16.98 -13.03
N HIS A 87 -14.08 -18.00 -12.20
CA HIS A 87 -13.58 -19.30 -12.64
C HIS A 87 -14.62 -20.05 -13.50
N GLU A 88 -15.89 -19.99 -13.14
CA GLU A 88 -16.98 -20.58 -13.95
C GLU A 88 -17.24 -19.78 -15.24
N ALA A 89 -17.19 -18.44 -15.18
CA ALA A 89 -17.22 -17.59 -16.38
C ALA A 89 -16.00 -17.83 -17.28
N ALA A 90 -14.81 -18.05 -16.71
CA ALA A 90 -13.62 -18.41 -17.46
C ALA A 90 -13.74 -19.80 -18.09
N LYS A 91 -14.36 -20.77 -17.41
CA LYS A 91 -14.68 -22.08 -18.02
C LYS A 91 -15.67 -21.94 -19.17
N ALA A 92 -16.73 -21.15 -19.00
CA ALA A 92 -17.71 -20.90 -20.07
C ALA A 92 -17.08 -20.18 -21.26
N ALA A 93 -16.22 -19.18 -21.01
CA ALA A 93 -15.48 -18.46 -22.05
C ALA A 93 -14.44 -19.34 -22.74
N THR A 94 -13.72 -20.20 -22.01
CA THR A 94 -12.74 -21.13 -22.60
C THR A 94 -13.38 -22.32 -23.33
N PHE A 95 -14.60 -22.73 -22.96
CA PHE A 95 -15.35 -23.76 -23.69
C PHE A 95 -15.79 -23.26 -25.09
N GLY A 96 -16.06 -21.97 -25.25
CA GLY A 96 -16.35 -21.34 -26.56
C GLY A 96 -15.11 -20.88 -27.33
N TRP A 97 -13.98 -20.66 -26.66
CA TRP A 97 -12.77 -20.08 -27.24
C TRP A 97 -11.73 -21.18 -27.52
N ARG A 98 -11.70 -21.68 -28.76
CA ARG A 98 -10.69 -22.65 -29.29
C ARG A 98 -9.68 -21.97 -30.25
N PRO A 99 -8.87 -20.99 -29.79
CA PRO A 99 -8.05 -20.14 -30.65
C PRO A 99 -6.96 -20.93 -31.38
N VAL A 100 -6.51 -22.04 -30.80
CA VAL A 100 -5.50 -22.93 -31.39
C VAL A 100 -6.05 -23.68 -32.60
N GLU A 101 -7.34 -23.98 -32.64
CA GLU A 101 -7.94 -24.71 -33.77
C GLU A 101 -8.30 -23.81 -34.94
N ALA A 102 -8.67 -22.55 -34.65
CA ALA A 102 -8.80 -21.52 -35.68
C ALA A 102 -7.48 -21.34 -36.46
N TYR A 103 -6.34 -21.46 -35.79
CA TYR A 103 -5.02 -21.35 -36.42
C TYR A 103 -4.55 -22.65 -37.11
N LEU A 104 -4.91 -23.83 -36.60
CA LEU A 104 -4.43 -25.11 -37.14
C LEU A 104 -5.35 -25.71 -38.23
N GLY A 105 -6.65 -25.39 -38.24
CA GLY A 105 -7.61 -25.89 -39.24
C GLY A 105 -7.27 -25.47 -40.67
N GLY A 106 -6.90 -24.20 -40.88
CA GLY A 106 -6.59 -23.67 -42.20
C GLY A 106 -5.33 -24.26 -42.84
N ARG A 107 -4.33 -24.66 -42.03
CA ARG A 107 -3.05 -25.19 -42.54
C ARG A 107 -3.19 -26.60 -43.12
N LYS A 108 -4.11 -27.42 -42.57
CA LYS A 108 -4.36 -28.78 -43.06
C LYS A 108 -5.13 -28.76 -44.38
N GLN A 109 -6.13 -27.90 -44.51
CA GLN A 109 -6.86 -27.70 -45.78
C GLN A 109 -5.96 -27.14 -46.88
N ARG A 110 -5.09 -26.15 -46.57
CA ARG A 110 -4.16 -25.57 -47.57
C ARG A 110 -3.12 -26.58 -48.07
N LYS A 111 -2.71 -27.54 -47.25
CA LYS A 111 -1.81 -28.65 -47.67
C LYS A 111 -2.54 -29.65 -48.57
N ALA A 112 -3.79 -30.01 -48.25
CA ALA A 112 -4.60 -30.89 -49.06
C ALA A 112 -4.87 -30.29 -50.46
N GLN A 113 -5.29 -29.02 -50.54
CA GLN A 113 -5.49 -28.33 -51.81
C GLN A 113 -4.23 -28.24 -52.67
N LYS A 114 -3.05 -27.97 -52.06
CA LYS A 114 -1.78 -27.96 -52.80
C LYS A 114 -1.40 -29.34 -53.34
N ALA A 115 -1.71 -30.42 -52.63
CA ALA A 115 -1.46 -31.77 -53.11
C ALA A 115 -2.38 -32.11 -54.30
N SER A 116 -3.68 -31.76 -54.21
CA SER A 116 -4.65 -31.97 -55.28
C SER A 116 -4.31 -31.17 -56.54
N HIS A 117 -3.94 -29.89 -56.39
CA HIS A 117 -3.57 -29.04 -57.52
C HIS A 117 -2.24 -29.45 -58.18
N LYS A 118 -1.33 -30.06 -57.41
CA LYS A 118 -0.07 -30.62 -57.94
C LYS A 118 -0.28 -31.97 -58.63
N ALA A 119 -1.28 -32.74 -58.24
CA ALA A 119 -1.68 -33.97 -58.92
C ALA A 119 -2.42 -33.69 -60.23
N ALA A 120 -3.31 -32.68 -60.25
CA ALA A 120 -4.05 -32.28 -61.46
C ALA A 120 -3.16 -31.63 -62.54
N ASN A 121 -2.09 -30.94 -62.16
CA ASN A 121 -1.15 -30.32 -63.10
C ASN A 121 -0.01 -31.26 -63.55
N LYS A 122 -0.12 -32.56 -63.27
CA LYS A 122 0.87 -33.58 -63.62
C LYS A 122 0.31 -34.67 -64.55
N GLN A 123 -0.87 -34.41 -65.13
CA GLN A 123 -1.44 -35.15 -66.26
C GLN A 123 -1.28 -34.33 -67.52
#